data_AF-A0A538IYR7-F1
#
_entry.id   AF-A0A538IYR7-F1
#
_cell.length_a   1.000
_cell.length_b   1.000
_cell.length_c   1.000
_cell.angle_alpha   90.00
_cell.angle_beta   90.00
_cell.angle_gamma   90.00
#
_symmetry.space_group_name_H-M   'P 1'
#
loop_
_entity.id
_entity.type
_entity.pdbx_description
1 polymer ?
#
loop_
_entity_poly.entity_id
_entity_poly.type
_entity_poly.pdbx_seq_one_letter_code
_entity_poly.pdbx_strand_id
1 'polypeptide(L)' 'LYAGVNGYLDDIPVNNVPRFVEELVEHLRAESTILEEIRESGDLSDEVATRLGEEITKVLESFHVEEADSLVG' A
#
# COMPACT_ATOMS: atom_id res chain seq x y z
N LEU A 1 3.70 12.07 11.48
CA LEU A 1 3.41 10.73 12.01
C LEU A 1 2.05 10.29 11.42
N TYR A 2 2.03 9.86 10.15
CA TYR A 2 0.78 9.59 9.39
C TYR A 2 0.63 8.12 8.99
N ALA A 3 1.66 7.29 9.19
CA ALA A 3 1.62 5.86 8.94
C ALA A 3 1.17 5.02 10.16
N GLY A 4 0.64 5.65 11.23
CA GLY A 4 0.30 4.98 12.50
C GLY A 4 -1.19 4.95 12.86
N VAL A 5 -2.09 5.50 12.04
CA VAL A 5 -3.51 5.65 12.43
C VAL A 5 -4.41 4.53 11.92
N ASN A 6 -4.01 3.76 10.91
CA ASN A 6 -4.95 2.83 10.26
C ASN A 6 -4.65 1.34 10.41
N GLY A 7 -3.63 0.92 11.18
CA GLY A 7 -3.41 -0.52 11.48
C GLY A 7 -3.17 -1.43 10.26
N TYR A 8 -3.05 -0.86 9.06
CA TYR A 8 -3.01 -1.59 7.79
C TYR A 8 -1.87 -2.61 7.67
N LEU A 9 -0.79 -2.40 8.41
CA LEU A 9 0.37 -3.28 8.43
C LEU A 9 0.46 -4.15 9.70
N ASP A 10 -0.44 -3.97 10.67
CA ASP A 10 -0.51 -4.86 11.84
C ASP A 10 -1.08 -6.24 11.47
N ASP A 11 -1.95 -6.30 10.46
CA ASP A 11 -2.56 -7.55 9.98
C ASP A 11 -1.70 -8.34 8.98
N ILE A 12 -0.57 -7.77 8.50
CA ILE A 12 0.32 -8.43 7.54
C ILE A 12 1.51 -9.07 8.26
N PRO A 13 1.64 -10.42 8.23
CA PRO A 13 2.82 -11.10 8.74
C PRO A 13 4.08 -10.59 8.05
N VAL A 14 5.19 -10.46 8.77
CA VAL A 14 6.48 -9.99 8.23
C VAL A 14 6.92 -10.78 6.98
N ASN A 15 6.57 -12.07 6.92
CA ASN A 15 6.84 -12.94 5.76
C ASN A 15 6.05 -12.56 4.50
N ASN A 16 4.88 -11.91 4.65
CA ASN A 16 4.03 -11.45 3.56
C ASN A 16 4.36 -10.02 3.12
N VAL A 17 5.13 -9.26 3.89
CA VAL A 17 5.52 -7.87 3.56
C VAL A 17 6.18 -7.76 2.18
N PRO A 18 7.13 -8.62 1.78
CA PRO A 18 7.74 -8.53 0.45
C PRO A 18 6.72 -8.70 -0.69
N ARG A 19 5.79 -9.65 -0.55
CA ARG A 19 4.73 -9.92 -1.53
C ARG A 19 3.75 -8.75 -1.64
N PHE A 20 3.35 -8.21 -0.49
CA PHE A 20 2.49 -7.02 -0.44
C PHE A 20 3.15 -5.81 -1.12
N VAL A 21 4.44 -5.58 -0.87
CA VAL A 21 5.18 -4.48 -1.48
C VAL A 21 5.31 -4.66 -3.00
N GLU A 22 5.53 -5.88 -3.49
CA GLU A 22 5.55 -6.16 -4.93
C GLU A 22 4.20 -5.83 -5.58
N GLU A 23 3.10 -6.30 -5.00
CA GLU A 23 1.75 -6.06 -5.53
C GLU A 23 1.38 -4.57 -5.48
N LEU A 24 1.73 -3.88 -4.40
CA LEU A 24 1.57 -2.43 -4.30
C LEU A 24 2.38 -1.70 -5.38
N VAL A 25 3.63 -2.09 -5.62
CA VAL A 25 4.47 -1.48 -6.67
C VAL A 25 3.90 -1.75 -8.06
N GLU A 26 3.39 -2.96 -8.33
CA GLU A 26 2.72 -3.26 -9.59
C GLU A 26 1.44 -2.45 -9.77
N HIS A 27 0.63 -2.34 -8.73
CA HIS A 27 -0.60 -1.56 -8.74
C HIS A 27 -0.31 -0.07 -8.97
N LEU A 28 0.67 0.50 -8.27
CA LEU A 28 1.10 1.89 -8.48
C LEU A 28 1.72 2.11 -9.86
N ARG A 29 2.35 1.09 -10.46
CA ARG A 29 2.83 1.15 -11.85
C ARG A 29 1.67 1.12 -12.84
N ALA A 30 0.60 0.39 -12.56
CA ALA A 30 -0.62 0.35 -13.37
C ALA A 30 -1.42 1.66 -13.24
N GLU A 31 -1.47 2.26 -12.05
CA GLU A 31 -1.95 3.62 -11.77
C GLU A 31 -0.90 4.68 -12.19
N SER A 32 -0.36 4.54 -13.40
CA SER A 32 0.66 5.43 -13.97
C SER A 32 0.27 6.91 -13.95
N THR A 33 -1.03 7.20 -13.85
CA THR A 33 -1.63 8.53 -13.71
C THR A 33 -1.17 9.26 -12.44
N ILE A 34 -1.12 8.57 -11.29
CA ILE A 34 -0.67 9.17 -10.02
C ILE A 34 0.82 9.51 -10.09
N LEU A 35 1.61 8.59 -10.64
CA LEU A 35 3.05 8.80 -10.82
C LEU A 35 3.35 9.89 -11.85
N GLU A 36 2.51 10.05 -12.88
CA GLU A 36 2.60 11.17 -13.83
C GLU A 36 2.23 12.49 -13.17
N GLU A 37 1.14 12.55 -12.41
CA GLU A 37 0.75 13.76 -11.66
C GLU A 37 1.85 14.21 -10.71
N ILE A 38 2.46 13.29 -9.94
CA ILE A 38 3.60 13.61 -9.07
C ILE A 38 4.79 14.11 -9.88
N ARG A 39 5.04 13.51 -11.06
CA ARG A 39 6.18 13.85 -11.91
C ARG A 39 6.00 15.18 -12.64
N GLU A 40 4.77 15.56 -12.98
CA GLU A 40 4.42 16.87 -13.57
C GLU A 40 4.29 17.98 -12.52
N SER A 41 3.57 17.71 -11.42
CA SER A 41 3.39 18.63 -10.29
C SER A 41 4.72 18.92 -9.59
N GLY A 42 5.55 17.89 -9.43
CA GLY A 42 6.74 17.93 -8.56
C GLY A 42 6.40 17.96 -7.07
N ASP A 43 5.11 18.02 -6.71
CA ASP A 43 4.62 18.08 -5.35
C ASP A 43 3.55 17.02 -5.10
N LEU A 44 3.62 16.39 -3.93
CA LEU A 44 2.65 15.40 -3.49
C LEU A 44 1.46 16.14 -2.87
N SER A 45 0.57 16.67 -3.73
CA SER A 45 -0.61 17.40 -3.25
C SER A 45 -1.50 16.52 -2.38
N ASP A 46 -2.32 17.13 -1.51
CA ASP A 46 -3.23 16.40 -0.63
C ASP A 46 -4.19 15.47 -1.40
N GLU A 47 -4.55 15.84 -2.63
CA GLU A 47 -5.41 15.06 -3.52
C GLU A 47 -4.72 13.77 -3.99
N VAL A 48 -3.44 13.89 -4.37
CA VAL A 48 -2.58 12.75 -4.75
C VAL A 48 -2.30 11.86 -3.55
N ALA A 49 -2.03 12.45 -2.38
CA ALA A 49 -1.81 11.71 -1.14
C ALA A 49 -3.07 10.94 -0.70
N THR A 50 -4.25 11.53 -0.89
CA THR A 50 -5.54 10.88 -0.62
C THR A 50 -5.75 9.69 -1.55
N ARG A 51 -5.58 9.88 -2.86
CA ARG A 51 -5.68 8.81 -3.86
C ARG A 51 -4.69 7.69 -3.59
N LEU A 52 -3.43 8.02 -3.27
CA LEU A 52 -2.42 7.02 -2.93
C LEU A 52 -2.84 6.18 -1.72
N GLY A 53 -3.41 6.81 -0.68
CA GLY A 53 -3.93 6.12 0.49
C GLY A 53 -5.12 5.19 0.16
N GLU A 54 -6.03 5.63 -0.70
CA GLU A 54 -7.15 4.80 -1.19
C GLU A 54 -6.65 3.59 -1.99
N GLU A 55 -5.68 3.78 -2.90
CA GLU A 55 -5.10 2.68 -3.67
C GLU A 55 -4.36 1.68 -2.78
N ILE A 56 -3.61 2.16 -1.77
CA ILE A 56 -2.99 1.29 -0.77
C ILE A 56 -4.06 0.46 -0.04
N THR A 57 -5.18 1.09 0.34
CA THR A 57 -6.29 0.42 1.02
C THR A 57 -6.96 -0.62 0.13
N LYS A 58 -7.15 -0.34 -1.16
CA LYS A 58 -7.69 -1.31 -2.13
C LYS A 58 -6.77 -2.51 -2.31
N VAL A 59 -5.45 -2.27 -2.41
CA VAL A 59 -4.48 -3.36 -2.49
C VAL A 59 -4.53 -4.18 -1.22
N LEU A 60 -4.63 -3.56 -0.04
CA LEU A 60 -4.82 -4.26 1.24
C LEU A 60 -6.10 -5.11 1.31
N GLU A 61 -7.23 -4.56 0.88
CA GLU A 61 -8.51 -5.29 0.85
C GLU A 61 -8.48 -6.46 -0.16
N SER A 62 -7.78 -6.27 -1.28
CA SER A 62 -7.59 -7.31 -2.31
C SER A 62 -6.50 -8.31 -1.92
N PHE A 63 -5.57 -7.92 -1.04
CA PHE A 63 -4.45 -8.74 -0.61
C PHE A 63 -4.95 -9.79 0.39
N HIS A 64 -5.17 -11.00 -0.10
CA HIS A 64 -5.33 -12.14 0.79
C HIS A 64 -3.99 -12.45 1.46
N VAL A 65 -3.92 -12.15 2.77
CA VAL A 65 -2.86 -12.63 3.66
C VAL A 65 -2.94 -14.16 3.66
N GLU A 66 -1.95 -14.82 3.05
CA GLU A 66 -1.75 -16.23 3.31
C GLU A 66 -1.17 -16.33 4.72
N GLU A 67 -1.96 -16.84 5.68
CA GLU A 67 -1.50 -17.17 7.02
C GLU A 67 -0.39 -18.23 6.92
N ALA A 68 0.85 -17.79 6.77
CA ALA A 68 2.02 -18.59 7.10
C ALA A 68 2.19 -18.55 8.62
N ASP A 69 1.36 -19.37 9.26
CA ASP A 69 1.48 -19.88 10.62
C ASP A 69 1.37 -18.85 11.75
N SER A 70 0.23 -18.92 12.44
CA SER A 70 0.14 -18.66 13.86
C SER A 70 1.09 -19.60 14.61
N LEU A 71 2.37 -19.25 14.66
CA LEU A 71 3.35 -19.82 15.59
C LEU A 71 3.91 -18.71 16.46
N VAL A 72 3.06 -18.19 17.35
CA VAL A 72 3.52 -17.62 18.62
C VAL A 72 2.72 -18.28 19.75
N GLY A 73 3.34 -19.32 20.31
CA GLY A 73 3.35 -19.72 21.73
C GLY A 73 2.06 -19.73 22.53
#